data_AF-A0AAN8FXC2-F1
#
_entry.id   AF-A0AAN8FXC2-F1
#
_cell.length_a   1.000
_cell.length_b   1.000
_cell.length_c   1.000
_cell.angle_alpha   90.00
_cell.angle_beta   90.00
_cell.angle_gamma   90.00
#
_symmetry.space_group_name_H-M   'P 1'
#
loop_
_entity.id
_entity.type
_entity.pdbx_description
1 polymer ?
#
loop_
_entity_poly.entity_id
_entity_poly.type
_entity_poly.pdbx_seq_one_letter_code
_entity_poly.pdbx_strand_id
1 'polypeptide(L)'
;MEKEQDVTVTLKHDDGSGFDFLNKDGSIRKSRDTAERNYNVRVVSVPGGGVSKAVYFPIVPTEIGMVKLTVTAQAAQAGDGVEEPLRVEPEGYRVDRNVPVVIDLNNATDFEKAVQMMWPSDVVEGSQKARFELVGRV
;
A
#
# COMPACT_ATOMS: atom_id res chain seq x y z
N MET A 1 30.87 25.87 9.44
CA MET A 1 29.86 26.86 8.99
C MET A 1 28.55 26.11 8.83
N GLU A 2 27.61 26.38 9.70
CA GLU A 2 26.24 25.88 9.62
C GLU A 2 25.53 26.66 8.50
N LYS A 3 25.54 26.11 7.29
CA LYS A 3 24.91 26.75 6.13
C LYS A 3 23.52 26.17 5.92
N GLU A 4 22.58 27.06 5.67
CA GLU A 4 21.27 26.69 5.16
C GLU A 4 21.41 26.01 3.79
N GLN A 5 20.60 24.97 3.56
CA GLN A 5 20.60 24.21 2.31
C GLN A 5 19.19 24.03 1.79
N ASP A 6 19.04 24.26 0.48
CA ASP A 6 17.84 23.85 -0.24
C ASP A 6 17.88 22.35 -0.49
N VAL A 7 16.84 21.66 -0.02
CA VAL A 7 16.66 20.22 -0.16
C VAL A 7 15.42 19.96 -0.99
N THR A 8 15.58 19.20 -2.06
CA THR A 8 14.49 18.72 -2.91
C THR A 8 14.02 17.37 -2.37
N VAL A 9 12.84 17.32 -1.79
CA VAL A 9 12.21 16.11 -1.27
C VAL A 9 11.16 15.63 -2.27
N THR A 10 11.22 14.36 -2.64
CA THR A 10 10.37 13.75 -3.66
C THR A 10 9.70 12.49 -3.10
N LEU A 11 8.37 12.44 -3.08
CA LEU A 11 7.64 11.17 -2.98
C LEU A 11 7.42 10.64 -4.39
N LYS A 12 8.05 9.51 -4.70
CA LYS A 12 7.92 8.86 -6.01
C LYS A 12 6.52 8.29 -6.16
N HIS A 13 6.05 8.31 -7.40
CA HIS A 13 4.77 7.76 -7.82
C HIS A 13 4.97 7.14 -9.20
N ASP A 14 5.19 5.83 -9.19
CA ASP A 14 5.35 5.03 -10.40
C ASP A 14 4.01 4.34 -10.74
N ASP A 15 3.90 3.77 -11.93
CA ASP A 15 2.70 3.04 -12.36
C ASP A 15 2.40 1.88 -11.40
N GLY A 16 1.16 1.81 -10.89
CA GLY A 16 0.78 0.79 -9.91
C GLY A 16 1.37 1.03 -8.51
N SER A 17 1.70 2.28 -8.15
CA SER A 17 2.20 2.64 -6.83
C SER A 17 1.23 2.38 -5.67
N GLY A 18 -0.05 2.11 -5.93
CA GLY A 18 -1.07 1.79 -4.92
C GLY A 18 -1.61 3.00 -4.14
N PHE A 19 -1.33 4.22 -4.61
CA PHE A 19 -1.91 5.46 -4.08
C PHE A 19 -1.99 6.55 -5.15
N ASP A 20 -2.78 7.59 -4.91
CA ASP A 20 -2.81 8.83 -5.70
C ASP A 20 -2.52 10.04 -4.79
N PHE A 21 -2.17 11.20 -5.39
CA PHE A 21 -1.96 12.42 -4.62
C PHE A 21 -3.24 13.19 -4.36
N LEU A 22 -3.35 13.75 -3.16
CA LEU A 22 -4.43 14.64 -2.77
C LEU A 22 -4.01 16.10 -2.90
N ASN A 23 -4.81 16.89 -3.63
CA ASN A 23 -4.65 18.34 -3.73
C ASN A 23 -5.09 19.06 -2.46
N LYS A 24 -4.65 20.32 -2.32
CA LYS A 24 -5.09 21.20 -1.22
C LYS A 24 -6.60 21.49 -1.23
N ASP A 25 -7.24 21.42 -2.40
CA ASP A 25 -8.69 21.59 -2.57
C ASP A 25 -9.48 20.29 -2.35
N GLY A 26 -8.80 19.19 -2.01
CA GLY A 26 -9.42 17.88 -1.81
C GLY A 26 -9.61 17.06 -3.09
N SER A 27 -9.26 17.58 -4.28
CA SER A 27 -9.31 16.80 -5.52
C SER A 27 -8.17 15.77 -5.62
N ILE A 28 -8.45 14.61 -6.23
CA ILE A 28 -7.46 13.54 -6.42
C ILE A 28 -6.77 13.74 -7.77
N ARG A 29 -5.44 13.79 -7.77
CA ARG A 29 -4.62 13.75 -8.98
C ARG A 29 -4.40 12.29 -9.36
N LYS A 30 -5.16 11.80 -10.34
CA LYS A 30 -5.03 10.44 -10.86
C LYS A 30 -3.79 10.32 -11.73
N SER A 31 -3.03 9.25 -11.53
CA SER A 31 -1.81 9.00 -12.30
C SER A 31 -2.05 8.79 -13.81
N ARG A 32 -3.22 8.26 -14.19
CA ARG A 32 -3.56 7.89 -15.57
C ARG A 32 -3.68 9.06 -16.55
N ASP A 33 -3.81 10.30 -16.08
CA ASP A 33 -4.11 11.45 -16.95
C ASP A 33 -2.89 12.18 -17.52
N THR A 34 -1.67 11.82 -17.11
CA THR A 34 -0.45 12.51 -17.59
C THR A 34 0.67 11.53 -17.93
N ALA A 35 1.26 11.69 -19.12
CA ALA A 35 2.43 10.96 -19.60
C ALA A 35 3.74 11.30 -18.84
N GLU A 36 3.65 12.11 -17.78
CA GLU A 36 4.76 12.54 -16.95
C GLU A 36 4.75 11.76 -15.64
N ARG A 37 5.94 11.35 -15.18
CA ARG A 37 6.12 10.79 -13.83
C ARG A 37 5.58 11.80 -12.82
N ASN A 38 4.42 11.51 -12.24
CA ASN A 38 3.69 12.43 -11.37
C ASN A 38 4.31 12.51 -9.97
N TYR A 39 5.62 12.70 -9.86
CA TYR A 39 6.28 12.79 -8.57
C TYR A 39 5.86 14.06 -7.82
N ASN A 40 5.59 13.92 -6.52
CA ASN A 40 5.31 15.09 -5.68
C ASN A 40 6.63 15.62 -5.15
N VAL A 41 7.09 16.72 -5.74
CA VAL A 41 8.38 17.36 -5.41
C VAL A 41 8.13 18.58 -4.54
N ARG A 42 8.90 18.69 -3.44
CA ARG A 42 8.88 19.82 -2.51
C ARG A 42 10.30 20.30 -2.28
N VAL A 43 10.54 21.58 -2.54
CA VAL A 43 11.80 22.24 -2.17
C VAL A 43 11.61 22.89 -0.81
N VAL A 44 12.49 22.56 0.14
CA VAL A 44 12.50 23.15 1.48
C VAL A 44 13.88 23.65 1.83
N SER A 45 13.93 24.83 2.43
CA SER A 45 15.17 25.39 2.95
C SER A 45 15.38 24.94 4.39
N VAL A 46 16.44 24.19 4.64
CA VAL A 46 16.79 23.60 5.93
C VAL A 46 17.94 24.40 6.56
N PRO A 47 17.70 25.10 7.70
CA PRO A 47 18.75 25.84 8.39
C PRO A 47 19.86 24.93 8.90
N GLY A 48 21.08 25.46 9.02
CA GLY A 48 22.16 24.78 9.73
C GLY A 48 21.91 24.70 11.24
N GLY A 49 22.79 24.00 11.97
CA GLY A 49 22.73 23.94 13.44
C GLY A 49 21.81 22.87 14.01
N GLY A 50 21.53 21.81 13.24
CA GLY A 50 20.73 20.67 13.70
C GLY A 50 19.22 20.91 13.68
N VAL A 51 18.75 21.96 13.02
CA VAL A 51 17.31 22.26 12.89
C VAL A 51 16.69 21.39 11.79
N SER A 52 15.58 20.72 12.10
CA SER A 52 14.83 19.89 11.15
C SER A 52 13.65 20.64 10.50
N LYS A 53 13.30 20.28 9.26
CA LYS A 53 12.08 20.71 8.57
C LYS A 53 11.21 19.51 8.23
N ALA A 54 9.89 19.65 8.43
CA ALA A 54 8.92 18.63 8.04
C ALA A 54 8.32 18.91 6.66
N VAL A 55 8.14 17.86 5.87
CA VAL A 55 7.46 17.90 4.57
C VAL A 55 6.28 16.93 4.61
N TYR A 56 5.12 17.39 4.14
CA TYR A 56 3.89 16.61 4.14
C TYR A 56 3.48 16.27 2.71
N PHE A 57 3.17 14.98 2.50
CA PHE A 57 2.64 14.45 1.25
C PHE A 57 1.25 13.84 1.47
N PRO A 58 0.18 14.59 1.19
CA PRO A 58 -1.18 14.05 1.22
C PRO A 58 -1.38 13.02 0.11
N ILE A 59 -1.73 11.79 0.49
CA ILE A 59 -1.99 10.68 -0.43
C ILE A 59 -3.33 10.02 -0.12
N VAL A 60 -3.92 9.39 -1.13
CA VAL A 60 -5.11 8.53 -1.00
C VAL A 60 -4.74 7.14 -1.49
N PRO A 61 -4.74 6.12 -0.62
CA PRO A 61 -4.50 4.74 -1.05
C PRO A 61 -5.55 4.30 -2.08
N THR A 62 -5.10 3.56 -3.10
CA THR A 62 -5.97 3.01 -4.15
C THR A 62 -6.01 1.48 -4.13
N GLU A 63 -5.13 0.85 -3.35
CA GLU A 63 -5.02 -0.60 -3.21
C GLU A 63 -4.96 -1.02 -1.74
N ILE A 64 -5.59 -2.15 -1.41
CA ILE A 64 -5.50 -2.78 -0.09
C ILE A 64 -4.23 -3.63 -0.03
N GLY A 65 -3.59 -3.67 1.14
CA GLY A 65 -2.41 -4.48 1.39
C GLY A 65 -1.19 -3.64 1.75
N MET A 66 0.00 -4.08 1.34
CA MET A 66 1.24 -3.36 1.60
C MET A 66 1.59 -2.46 0.41
N VAL A 67 1.40 -1.16 0.58
CA VAL A 67 1.70 -0.13 -0.41
C VAL A 67 3.09 0.43 -0.13
N LYS A 68 4.01 0.38 -1.10
CA LYS A 68 5.40 0.84 -0.90
C LYS A 68 5.52 2.33 -1.16
N LEU A 69 5.93 3.10 -0.14
CA LEU A 69 6.24 4.52 -0.27
C LEU A 69 7.75 4.69 -0.47
N THR A 70 8.16 5.46 -1.48
CA THR A 70 9.58 5.76 -1.73
C THR A 70 9.81 7.26 -1.70
N VAL A 71 10.54 7.74 -0.70
CA VAL A 71 10.86 9.15 -0.51
C VAL A 71 12.36 9.36 -0.72
N THR A 72 12.74 10.37 -1.50
CA THR A 72 14.13 10.78 -1.68
C THR A 72 14.31 12.24 -1.31
N ALA A 73 15.41 12.59 -0.65
CA ALA A 73 15.82 13.96 -0.36
C ALA A 73 17.17 14.23 -1.02
N GLN A 74 17.28 15.30 -1.78
CA GLN A 74 18.50 15.66 -2.50
C GLN A 74 18.86 17.12 -2.28
N ALA A 75 20.08 17.37 -1.80
CA ALA A 75 20.71 18.68 -1.68
C ALA A 75 21.89 18.79 -2.66
N ALA A 76 22.53 19.95 -2.73
CA ALA A 76 23.67 20.17 -3.64
C ALA A 76 24.88 19.25 -3.35
N GLN A 77 25.04 18.79 -2.10
CA GLN A 77 26.22 18.04 -1.65
C GLN A 77 25.92 16.64 -1.11
N ALA A 78 24.64 16.28 -0.97
CA ALA A 78 24.22 15.02 -0.34
C ALA A 78 22.85 14.60 -0.86
N GLY A 79 22.56 13.31 -0.76
CA GLY A 79 21.24 12.77 -1.05
C GLY A 79 20.97 11.56 -0.16
N ASP A 80 19.71 11.33 0.14
CA ASP A 80 19.22 10.22 0.95
C ASP A 80 17.89 9.70 0.39
N GLY A 81 17.54 8.47 0.72
CA GLY A 81 16.32 7.82 0.26
C GLY A 81 15.83 6.77 1.25
N VAL A 82 14.52 6.76 1.46
CA VAL A 82 13.85 5.85 2.37
C VAL A 82 12.69 5.16 1.64
N GLU A 83 12.54 3.87 1.89
CA GLU A 83 11.42 3.06 1.42
C GLU A 83 10.65 2.51 2.63
N GLU A 84 9.37 2.85 2.73
CA GLU A 84 8.52 2.45 3.86
C GLU A 84 7.25 1.73 3.37
N PRO A 85 6.93 0.54 3.90
CA PRO A 85 5.68 -0.13 3.59
C PRO A 85 4.52 0.48 4.40
N LEU A 86 3.51 0.98 3.71
CA LEU A 86 2.24 1.42 4.28
C LEU A 86 1.23 0.27 4.23
N ARG A 87 0.78 -0.19 5.41
CA ARG A 87 -0.30 -1.17 5.52
C ARG A 87 -1.66 -0.47 5.33
N VAL A 88 -2.34 -0.79 4.24
CA VAL A 88 -3.68 -0.32 3.91
C VAL A 88 -4.67 -1.45 4.19
N GLU A 89 -5.66 -1.16 5.02
CA GLU A 89 -6.72 -2.11 5.38
C GLU A 89 -8.04 -1.69 4.76
N PRO A 90 -8.91 -2.65 4.40
CA PRO A 90 -10.25 -2.33 3.95
C PRO A 90 -11.04 -1.64 5.05
N GLU A 91 -11.97 -0.79 4.65
CA GLU A 91 -12.99 -0.25 5.56
C GLU A 91 -13.99 -1.33 6.00
N GLY A 92 -14.74 -1.02 7.06
CA GLY A 92 -15.75 -1.93 7.63
C GLY A 92 -15.21 -2.86 8.71
N TYR A 93 -15.87 -4.01 8.88
CA TYR A 93 -15.52 -5.01 9.89
C TYR A 93 -15.36 -6.40 9.26
N ARG A 94 -14.51 -7.22 9.88
CA ARG A 94 -14.18 -8.55 9.36
C ARG A 94 -15.33 -9.55 9.60
N VAL A 95 -15.65 -10.32 8.56
CA VAL A 95 -16.59 -11.44 8.63
C VAL A 95 -15.87 -12.72 8.23
N ASP A 96 -15.78 -13.68 9.15
CA ASP A 96 -15.20 -15.00 8.90
C ASP A 96 -16.29 -16.06 8.68
N ARG A 97 -16.08 -16.96 7.71
CA ARG A 97 -16.91 -18.16 7.51
C ARG A 97 -16.01 -19.38 7.40
N ASN A 98 -16.34 -20.42 8.15
CA ASN A 98 -15.60 -21.68 8.12
C ASN A 98 -16.46 -22.79 7.49
N VAL A 99 -15.88 -23.57 6.59
CA VAL A 99 -16.51 -24.73 5.94
C VAL A 99 -15.65 -25.96 6.20
N PRO A 100 -15.92 -26.72 7.28
CA PRO A 100 -15.16 -27.94 7.55
C PRO A 100 -15.55 -29.05 6.56
N VAL A 101 -14.54 -29.78 6.08
CA VAL A 101 -14.72 -30.93 5.18
C VAL A 101 -13.97 -32.12 5.77
N VAL A 102 -14.67 -33.23 5.99
CA VAL A 102 -14.08 -34.51 6.39
C VAL A 102 -13.84 -35.34 5.14
N ILE A 103 -12.60 -35.81 4.96
CA ILE A 103 -12.19 -36.64 3.84
C ILE A 103 -11.99 -38.07 4.38
N ASP A 104 -12.72 -39.03 3.83
CA ASP A 104 -12.56 -40.46 4.08
C ASP A 104 -12.30 -41.18 2.76
N LEU A 105 -11.14 -41.82 2.66
CA LEU A 105 -10.66 -42.55 1.49
C LEU A 105 -10.63 -44.07 1.72
N ASN A 106 -11.25 -44.59 2.78
CA ASN A 106 -11.24 -46.04 3.07
C ASN A 106 -11.79 -46.89 1.90
N ASN A 107 -12.70 -46.32 1.10
CA ASN A 107 -13.33 -47.00 -0.04
C ASN A 107 -13.16 -46.26 -1.38
N ALA A 108 -12.26 -45.27 -1.44
CA ALA A 108 -12.04 -44.46 -2.63
C ALA A 108 -10.57 -44.06 -2.74
N THR A 109 -10.04 -43.97 -3.97
CA THR A 109 -8.67 -43.51 -4.20
C THR A 109 -8.57 -41.99 -4.29
N ASP A 110 -9.68 -41.33 -4.60
CA ASP A 110 -9.74 -39.90 -4.91
C ASP A 110 -10.91 -39.21 -4.20
N PHE A 111 -10.75 -37.93 -3.91
CA PHE A 111 -11.78 -37.07 -3.32
C PHE A 111 -11.81 -35.71 -4.02
N GLU A 112 -13.01 -35.27 -4.39
CA GLU A 112 -13.25 -33.94 -4.95
C GLU A 112 -14.41 -33.26 -4.23
N LYS A 113 -14.23 -32.00 -3.86
CA LYS A 113 -15.29 -31.17 -3.27
C LYS A 113 -15.18 -29.73 -3.74
N ALA A 114 -16.20 -29.27 -4.45
CA ALA A 114 -16.38 -27.85 -4.72
C ALA A 114 -16.89 -27.14 -3.45
N VAL A 115 -16.18 -26.10 -3.01
CA VAL A 115 -16.58 -25.22 -1.90
C VAL A 115 -16.97 -23.87 -2.49
N GLN A 116 -18.24 -23.48 -2.34
CA GLN A 116 -18.71 -22.19 -2.81
C GLN A 116 -18.31 -21.08 -1.82
N MET A 117 -17.59 -20.06 -2.31
CA MET A 117 -17.25 -18.88 -1.53
C MET A 117 -18.46 -17.95 -1.45
N MET A 118 -19.08 -17.87 -0.26
CA MET A 118 -20.23 -16.99 0.00
C MET A 118 -19.77 -15.67 0.60
N TRP A 119 -19.61 -14.66 -0.25
CA TRP A 119 -19.32 -13.29 0.17
C TRP A 119 -20.60 -12.53 0.54
N PRO A 120 -20.54 -11.58 1.49
CA PRO A 120 -21.67 -10.69 1.74
C PRO A 120 -21.88 -9.71 0.57
N SER A 121 -23.08 -9.15 0.44
CA SER A 121 -23.44 -8.27 -0.69
C SER A 121 -22.71 -6.93 -0.68
N ASP A 122 -22.21 -6.52 0.48
CA ASP A 122 -21.48 -5.28 0.76
C ASP A 122 -19.97 -5.52 0.92
N VAL A 123 -19.46 -6.60 0.32
CA VAL A 123 -18.03 -6.92 0.39
C VAL A 123 -17.18 -5.82 -0.27
N VAL A 124 -16.13 -5.39 0.44
CA VAL A 124 -15.15 -4.43 -0.10
C VAL A 124 -14.24 -5.15 -1.09
N GLU A 125 -14.09 -4.61 -2.30
CA GLU A 125 -13.21 -5.18 -3.32
C GLU A 125 -11.76 -5.28 -2.83
N GLY A 126 -11.11 -6.42 -3.05
CA GLY A 126 -9.73 -6.68 -2.60
C GLY A 126 -9.62 -7.14 -1.15
N SER A 127 -10.70 -7.08 -0.36
CA SER A 127 -10.71 -7.57 1.03
C SER A 127 -10.92 -9.09 1.14
N GLN A 128 -11.40 -9.72 0.07
CA GLN A 128 -11.76 -11.13 0.05
C GLN A 128 -10.55 -12.03 0.22
N LYS A 129 -10.58 -12.91 1.22
CA LYS A 129 -9.51 -13.88 1.46
C LYS A 129 -10.07 -15.25 1.84
N ALA A 130 -9.49 -16.30 1.26
CA ALA A 130 -9.71 -17.67 1.66
C ALA A 130 -8.43 -18.25 2.26
N ARG A 131 -8.56 -19.10 3.28
CA ARG A 131 -7.47 -19.93 3.79
C ARG A 131 -7.95 -21.37 3.81
N PHE A 132 -7.16 -22.26 3.22
CA PHE A 132 -7.40 -23.69 3.24
C PHE A 132 -6.35 -24.34 4.15
N GLU A 133 -6.80 -25.30 4.94
CA GLU A 133 -5.94 -26.08 5.82
C GLU A 133 -6.36 -27.54 5.74
N LEU A 134 -5.40 -28.42 5.44
CA LEU A 134 -5.60 -29.86 5.36
C LEU A 134 -4.72 -30.52 6.41
N VAL A 135 -5.34 -31.30 7.29
CA VAL A 135 -4.63 -32.06 8.32
C VAL A 135 -4.91 -33.54 8.09
N GLY A 136 -3.86 -34.29 7.75
CA GLY A 136 -3.91 -35.75 7.69
C GLY A 136 -3.78 -36.34 9.10
N ARG A 137 -4.43 -37.48 9.32
CA ARG A 137 -4.17 -38.33 10.49
C ARG A 137 -3.22 -39.45 10.05
N VAL A 138 -2.11 -39.60 10.76
CA VAL A 138 -1.16 -40.72 10.60
C VAL A 138 -1.71 -41.95 11.31
#